data_AF-A0A7J0D8W4-F1
#
_entry.id   AF-A0A7J0D8W4-F1
#
_cell.length_a   1.000
_cell.length_b   1.000
_cell.length_c   1.000
_cell.angle_alpha   90.00
_cell.angle_beta   90.00
_cell.angle_gamma   90.00
#
_symmetry.space_group_name_H-M   'P 1'
#
loop_
_entity.id
_entity.type
_entity.pdbx_description
1 polymer ?
#
loop_
_entity_poly.entity_id
_entity_poly.type
_entity_poly.pdbx_seq_one_letter_code
_entity_poly.pdbx_strand_id
1 'polypeptide(L)'
;MVKPAKGTTTLAFIFKEGVMVAADSRASMGGYISSQSVKKIIEINPYMLGTMAGGAADCQFWHRNLGIKGPGLYYVDSEGGRLKGMRFSVGSGSPYAYGVLDNGYRYDMSVEEAAELARRSIYHATFRDGASGGVA
;
A
#
# COMPACT_ATOMS: atom_id res chain seq x y z
N MET A 1 27.05 2.63 5.21
CA MET A 1 26.28 3.74 4.60
C MET A 1 24.84 3.61 5.09
N VAL A 2 24.32 4.56 5.86
CA VAL A 2 22.98 4.48 6.44
C VAL A 2 21.95 4.78 5.35
N LYS A 3 21.10 3.81 4.98
CA LYS A 3 19.97 4.05 4.07
C LYS A 3 19.08 5.13 4.73
N PRO A 4 18.79 6.26 4.07
CA PRO A 4 17.86 7.25 4.60
C PRO A 4 16.52 6.57 4.90
N ALA A 5 15.95 6.80 6.07
CA ALA A 5 14.59 6.37 6.37
C ALA A 5 13.63 7.09 5.42
N LYS A 6 13.13 6.37 4.42
CA LYS A 6 12.14 6.86 3.45
C LYS A 6 10.78 6.49 3.99
N GLY A 7 10.05 7.50 4.48
CA GLY A 7 8.73 7.33 5.05
C GLY A 7 7.67 7.05 4.01
N THR A 8 6.92 5.96 4.17
CA THR A 8 5.82 5.59 3.26
C THR A 8 4.93 4.57 3.94
N THR A 9 3.63 4.65 3.66
CA THR A 9 2.68 3.58 3.97
C THR A 9 1.85 3.31 2.73
N THR A 10 1.98 2.12 2.18
CA THR A 10 1.07 1.58 1.17
C THR A 10 0.41 0.34 1.73
N LEU A 11 -0.83 0.11 1.38
CA LEU A 11 -1.51 -1.14 1.67
C LEU A 11 -2.47 -1.48 0.56
N ALA A 12 -2.79 -2.77 0.50
CA ALA A 12 -3.82 -3.23 -0.36
C ALA A 12 -4.23 -4.67 -0.08
N PHE A 13 -5.44 -5.00 -0.51
CA PHE A 13 -6.06 -6.27 -0.19
C PHE A 13 -7.10 -6.69 -1.23
N ILE A 14 -7.24 -7.99 -1.37
CA ILE A 14 -8.29 -8.63 -2.19
C ILE A 14 -9.56 -8.77 -1.33
N PHE A 15 -10.70 -8.42 -1.88
CA PHE A 15 -12.03 -8.65 -1.32
C PHE A 15 -12.99 -9.10 -2.44
N LYS A 16 -14.23 -9.43 -2.11
CA LYS A 16 -15.21 -10.02 -3.04
C LYS A 16 -15.35 -9.24 -4.35
N GLU A 17 -15.42 -7.91 -4.28
CA GLU A 17 -15.63 -7.05 -5.46
C GLU A 17 -14.31 -6.71 -6.19
N GLY A 18 -13.16 -7.15 -5.69
CA GLY A 18 -11.88 -6.99 -6.38
C GLY A 18 -10.71 -6.69 -5.44
N VAL A 19 -10.02 -5.58 -5.69
CA VAL A 19 -8.83 -5.17 -4.95
C VAL A 19 -8.96 -3.73 -4.51
N MET A 20 -8.68 -3.46 -3.24
CA MET A 20 -8.54 -2.12 -2.71
C MET A 20 -7.06 -1.78 -2.55
N VAL A 21 -6.65 -0.59 -2.99
CA VAL A 21 -5.27 -0.08 -2.89
C VAL A 21 -5.31 1.31 -2.27
N ALA A 22 -4.48 1.56 -1.26
CA ALA A 22 -4.36 2.85 -0.60
C ALA A 22 -2.92 3.18 -0.26
N ALA A 23 -2.58 4.47 -0.27
CA ALA A 23 -1.24 4.95 0.02
C ALA A 23 -1.31 6.34 0.63
N ASP A 24 -0.31 6.67 1.45
CA ASP A 24 -0.04 8.05 1.85
C ASP A 24 0.71 8.82 0.74
N SER A 25 0.87 10.13 0.89
CA SER A 25 1.47 10.99 -0.14
C SER A 25 2.71 11.76 0.30
N ARG A 26 3.19 11.56 1.53
CA ARG A 26 4.40 12.21 2.05
C ARG A 26 5.67 11.57 1.50
N ALA A 27 6.64 12.38 1.10
CA ALA A 27 8.01 11.95 0.89
C ALA A 27 8.92 12.68 1.87
N SER A 28 9.72 11.91 2.60
CA SER A 28 10.61 12.40 3.65
C SER A 28 12.06 12.04 3.33
N MET A 29 12.98 12.95 3.66
CA MET A 29 14.43 12.79 3.52
C MET A 29 15.08 13.00 4.89
N GLY A 30 15.17 11.91 5.67
CA GLY A 30 15.52 12.02 7.08
C GLY A 30 14.44 12.80 7.85
N GLY A 31 14.84 13.77 8.66
CA GLY A 31 13.90 14.62 9.42
C GLY A 31 13.19 15.70 8.59
N TYR A 32 13.50 15.83 7.29
CA TYR A 32 12.92 16.85 6.42
C TYR A 32 11.80 16.27 5.54
N ILE A 33 10.64 16.93 5.51
CA ILE A 33 9.53 16.58 4.60
C ILE A 33 9.82 17.23 3.24
N SER A 34 10.14 16.42 2.24
CA SER A 34 10.43 16.88 0.88
C SER A 34 9.17 17.19 0.08
N SER A 35 8.08 16.45 0.28
CA SER A 35 6.80 16.67 -0.38
C SER A 35 5.66 16.05 0.42
N GLN A 36 4.44 16.59 0.26
CA GLN A 36 3.22 16.05 0.86
C GLN A 36 2.18 15.59 -0.18
N SER A 37 2.51 15.58 -1.47
CA SER A 37 1.57 15.31 -2.56
C SER A 37 2.10 14.31 -3.59
N VAL A 38 3.00 13.42 -3.17
CA VAL A 38 3.58 12.38 -4.04
C VAL A 38 2.53 11.33 -4.38
N LYS A 39 2.34 11.07 -5.67
CA LYS A 39 1.54 9.94 -6.14
C LYS A 39 2.36 8.66 -5.98
N LYS A 40 1.94 7.79 -5.06
CA LYS A 40 2.60 6.49 -4.79
C LYS A 40 1.87 5.30 -5.38
N ILE A 41 0.71 5.53 -6.00
CA ILE A 41 0.00 4.54 -6.82
C ILE A 41 0.33 4.88 -8.27
N ILE A 42 0.91 3.91 -8.96
CA ILE A 42 1.37 4.00 -10.34
C ILE A 42 0.41 3.21 -11.21
N GLU A 43 -0.16 3.85 -12.22
CA GLU A 43 -0.94 3.16 -13.24
C GLU A 43 0.02 2.58 -14.28
N ILE A 44 0.20 1.25 -14.29
CA ILE A 44 1.08 0.58 -15.25
C ILE A 44 0.33 0.39 -16.57
N ASN A 45 -0.93 -0.05 -16.49
CA ASN A 45 -1.86 -0.14 -17.60
C ASN A 45 -3.32 -0.18 -17.05
N PRO A 46 -4.36 -0.19 -17.90
CA PRO A 46 -5.76 -0.17 -17.45
C PRO A 46 -6.19 -1.32 -16.52
N TYR A 47 -5.37 -2.35 -16.34
CA TYR A 47 -5.67 -3.55 -15.56
C TYR A 47 -4.62 -3.83 -14.48
N MET A 48 -3.67 -2.92 -14.30
CA MET A 48 -2.49 -3.14 -13.48
C MET A 48 -2.03 -1.84 -12.84
N LEU A 49 -2.00 -1.88 -11.53
CA LEU A 49 -1.42 -0.84 -10.71
C LEU A 49 -0.06 -1.31 -10.18
N GLY A 50 0.74 -0.36 -9.72
CA GLY A 50 1.90 -0.54 -8.87
C GLY A 50 1.75 0.34 -7.62
N THR A 51 2.28 -0.07 -6.48
CA THR A 51 2.55 0.87 -5.38
C THR A 51 4.03 1.20 -5.31
N MET A 52 4.42 2.31 -4.71
CA MET A 52 5.81 2.66 -4.50
C MET A 52 6.10 2.82 -3.01
N ALA A 53 6.94 1.95 -2.45
CA ALA A 53 7.52 2.11 -1.12
C ALA A 53 9.06 2.05 -1.17
N GLY A 54 9.70 2.78 -0.25
CA GLY A 54 11.16 2.85 -0.16
C GLY A 54 11.82 3.64 -1.29
N GLY A 55 12.90 3.11 -1.85
CA GLY A 55 13.78 3.82 -2.78
C GLY A 55 13.33 3.94 -4.24
N ALA A 56 12.08 3.58 -4.54
CA ALA A 56 11.49 3.31 -5.86
C ALA A 56 11.41 1.81 -6.26
N ALA A 57 11.56 0.86 -5.33
CA ALA A 57 11.69 -0.56 -5.69
C ALA A 57 10.74 -1.55 -4.98
N ASP A 58 10.08 -1.19 -3.88
CA ASP A 58 9.10 -2.10 -3.28
C ASP A 58 7.75 -1.86 -3.94
N CYS A 59 7.54 -2.56 -5.06
CA CYS A 59 6.35 -2.44 -5.88
C CYS A 59 5.38 -3.58 -5.56
N GLN A 60 4.23 -3.26 -4.97
CA GLN A 60 3.11 -4.20 -5.03
C GLN A 60 2.61 -4.21 -6.47
N PHE A 61 2.69 -5.36 -7.11
CA PHE A 61 2.25 -5.53 -8.48
C PHE A 61 0.85 -6.14 -8.50
N TRP A 62 -0.06 -5.42 -9.14
CA TRP A 62 -1.46 -5.81 -9.25
C TRP A 62 -1.70 -6.45 -10.60
N HIS A 63 -1.90 -7.76 -10.65
CA HIS A 63 -2.24 -8.40 -11.91
C HIS A 63 -3.73 -8.73 -11.90
N ARG A 64 -4.55 -7.93 -12.59
CA ARG A 64 -5.89 -8.40 -13.00
C ARG A 64 -5.68 -9.31 -14.20
N ASN A 65 -5.48 -10.61 -13.96
CA ASN A 65 -5.43 -11.59 -15.05
C ASN A 65 -6.87 -11.75 -15.59
N LEU A 66 -7.26 -10.90 -16.54
CA LEU A 66 -8.61 -10.85 -17.12
C LEU A 66 -9.00 -12.09 -17.94
N GLY A 67 -8.16 -13.13 -18.00
CA GLY A 67 -8.49 -14.36 -18.73
C GLY A 67 -9.06 -15.51 -17.89
N ILE A 68 -8.47 -15.84 -16.71
CA ILE A 68 -8.64 -17.21 -16.15
C ILE A 68 -8.62 -17.30 -14.60
N LYS A 69 -8.01 -16.37 -13.84
CA LYS A 69 -7.65 -16.62 -12.42
C LYS A 69 -8.13 -15.61 -11.36
N GLY A 70 -8.97 -14.63 -11.71
CA GLY A 70 -9.49 -13.63 -10.77
C GLY A 70 -8.45 -12.57 -10.34
N PRO A 71 -8.74 -11.76 -9.30
CA PRO A 71 -7.83 -10.72 -8.82
C PRO A 71 -6.51 -11.32 -8.29
N GLY A 72 -5.39 -10.71 -8.69
CA GLY A 72 -4.05 -11.13 -8.28
C GLY A 72 -3.30 -10.02 -7.56
N LEU A 73 -2.79 -10.35 -6.38
CA LEU A 73 -1.97 -9.47 -5.56
C LEU A 73 -0.60 -10.10 -5.32
N TYR A 74 0.45 -9.39 -5.71
CA TYR A 74 1.83 -9.78 -5.51
C TYR A 74 2.63 -8.69 -4.80
N TYR A 75 3.35 -9.08 -3.75
CA TYR A 75 4.44 -8.31 -3.19
C TYR A 75 5.72 -8.65 -3.96
N VAL A 76 6.45 -7.63 -4.40
CA VAL A 76 7.76 -7.75 -5.03
C VAL A 76 8.73 -6.79 -4.33
N ASP A 77 9.91 -7.29 -3.97
CA ASP A 77 10.95 -6.50 -3.30
C ASP A 77 12.25 -6.41 -4.14
N SER A 78 13.16 -5.54 -3.70
CA SER A 78 14.45 -5.33 -4.36
C SER A 78 15.42 -6.52 -4.26
N GLU A 79 15.16 -7.48 -3.37
CA GLU A 79 15.98 -8.68 -3.19
C GLU A 79 15.51 -9.83 -4.09
N GLY A 80 14.52 -9.59 -4.96
CA GLY A 80 13.96 -10.57 -5.87
C GLY A 80 12.86 -11.43 -5.23
N GLY A 81 12.43 -11.10 -4.02
CA GLY A 81 11.28 -11.71 -3.36
C GLY A 81 10.01 -11.47 -4.15
N ARG A 82 9.21 -12.51 -4.32
CA ARG A 82 7.90 -12.44 -4.97
C ARG A 82 6.90 -13.31 -4.22
N LEU A 83 5.94 -12.67 -3.55
CA LEU A 83 4.95 -13.35 -2.74
C LEU A 83 3.55 -13.06 -3.26
N LYS A 84 2.75 -14.10 -3.46
CA LYS A 84 1.31 -13.97 -3.72
C LYS A 84 0.57 -13.99 -2.39
N GLY A 85 -0.38 -13.09 -2.19
CA GLY A 85 -1.13 -13.01 -0.94
C GLY A 85 -2.49 -12.36 -1.10
N MET A 86 -3.28 -12.38 -0.03
CA MET A 86 -4.59 -11.72 0.00
C MET A 86 -4.50 -10.26 0.44
N ARG A 87 -3.45 -9.91 1.19
CA ARG A 87 -3.30 -8.61 1.85
C ARG A 87 -1.83 -8.30 2.03
N PHE A 88 -1.41 -7.09 1.71
CA PHE A 88 -0.07 -6.62 2.02
C PHE A 88 -0.10 -5.16 2.47
N SER A 89 0.79 -4.81 3.38
CA SER A 89 1.18 -3.43 3.65
C SER A 89 2.70 -3.33 3.59
N VAL A 90 3.20 -2.21 3.08
CA VAL A 90 4.63 -1.99 2.82
C VAL A 90 4.99 -0.55 3.20
N GLY A 91 6.23 -0.39 3.65
CA GLY A 91 6.81 0.88 4.09
C GLY A 91 6.88 1.03 5.60
N SER A 92 7.37 2.17 6.06
CA SER A 92 7.64 2.45 7.48
C SER A 92 6.41 2.36 8.37
N GLY A 93 5.24 2.80 7.89
CA GLY A 93 4.00 2.75 8.66
C GLY A 93 3.25 1.41 8.56
N SER A 94 3.82 0.42 7.87
CA SER A 94 3.17 -0.86 7.61
C SER A 94 2.70 -1.61 8.87
N PRO A 95 3.49 -1.72 9.96
CA PRO A 95 3.03 -2.41 11.17
C PRO A 95 1.75 -1.80 11.77
N TYR A 96 1.60 -0.47 11.67
CA TYR A 96 0.41 0.23 12.15
C TYR A 96 -0.80 0.00 11.24
N ALA A 97 -0.58 0.00 9.91
CA ALA A 97 -1.61 -0.28 8.94
C ALA A 97 -2.14 -1.72 9.09
N TYR A 98 -1.25 -2.71 9.27
CA TYR A 98 -1.62 -4.10 9.51
C TYR A 98 -2.51 -4.26 10.75
N GLY A 99 -2.20 -3.57 11.86
CA GLY A 99 -3.01 -3.67 13.08
C GLY A 99 -4.49 -3.31 12.88
N VAL A 100 -4.78 -2.33 12.01
CA VAL A 100 -6.17 -1.94 11.68
C VAL A 100 -6.74 -2.86 10.60
N LEU A 101 -5.96 -3.12 9.55
CA LEU A 101 -6.37 -3.94 8.42
C LEU A 101 -6.76 -5.35 8.87
N ASP A 102 -5.92 -6.01 9.68
CA ASP A 102 -6.15 -7.38 10.11
C ASP A 102 -7.34 -7.52 11.06
N ASN A 103 -7.62 -6.48 11.84
CA ASN A 103 -8.79 -6.46 12.73
C ASN A 103 -10.10 -6.26 11.96
N GLY A 104 -10.11 -5.39 10.95
CA GLY A 104 -11.32 -5.03 10.21
C GLY A 104 -11.61 -5.86 8.96
N TYR A 105 -10.63 -6.61 8.45
CA TYR A 105 -10.75 -7.28 7.16
C TYR A 105 -11.76 -8.44 7.18
N ARG A 106 -12.69 -8.40 6.23
CA ARG A 106 -13.53 -9.53 5.82
C ARG A 106 -13.52 -9.67 4.31
N TYR A 107 -13.58 -10.89 3.79
CA TYR A 107 -13.57 -11.09 2.33
C TYR A 107 -14.84 -10.56 1.66
N ASP A 108 -15.98 -10.65 2.34
CA ASP A 108 -17.33 -10.33 1.87
C ASP A 108 -17.77 -8.89 2.16
N MET A 109 -16.83 -7.96 2.33
CA MET A 109 -17.12 -6.53 2.51
C MET A 109 -17.76 -5.89 1.27
N SER A 110 -18.61 -4.88 1.49
CA SER A 110 -19.02 -3.96 0.42
C SER A 110 -17.84 -3.09 -0.04
N VAL A 111 -18.00 -2.41 -1.18
CA VAL A 111 -16.98 -1.47 -1.69
C VAL A 111 -16.74 -0.33 -0.68
N GLU A 112 -17.81 0.16 -0.06
CA GLU A 112 -17.77 1.23 0.95
C GLU A 112 -17.05 0.78 2.22
N GLU A 113 -17.35 -0.43 2.71
CA GLU A 113 -16.67 -1.01 3.88
C GLU A 113 -15.18 -1.20 3.62
N ALA A 114 -14.82 -1.71 2.43
CA ALA A 114 -13.43 -1.87 2.01
C ALA A 114 -12.72 -0.52 1.90
N ALA A 115 -13.36 0.49 1.30
CA ALA A 115 -12.79 1.83 1.17
C ALA A 115 -12.56 2.48 2.54
N GLU A 116 -13.53 2.35 3.46
CA GLU A 116 -13.40 2.87 4.81
C GLU A 116 -12.31 2.14 5.62
N LEU A 117 -12.20 0.82 5.49
CA LEU A 117 -11.12 0.05 6.11
C LEU A 117 -9.75 0.50 5.59
N ALA A 118 -9.60 0.68 4.29
CA ALA A 118 -8.36 1.13 3.68
C ALA A 118 -7.98 2.55 4.16
N ARG A 119 -8.94 3.48 4.12
CA ARG A 119 -8.77 4.87 4.59
C ARG A 119 -8.36 4.91 6.05
N ARG A 120 -9.06 4.17 6.93
CA ARG A 120 -8.72 4.09 8.36
C ARG A 120 -7.34 3.50 8.60
N SER A 121 -6.96 2.47 7.84
CA SER A 121 -5.67 1.81 7.99
C SER A 121 -4.51 2.76 7.63
N ILE A 122 -4.63 3.53 6.53
CA ILE A 122 -3.66 4.58 6.20
C ILE A 122 -3.68 5.70 7.26
N TYR A 123 -4.87 6.17 7.67
CA TYR A 123 -5.00 7.22 8.67
C TYR A 123 -4.24 6.88 9.97
N HIS A 124 -4.48 5.69 10.53
CA HIS A 124 -3.82 5.26 11.76
C HIS A 124 -2.30 5.08 11.60
N ALA A 125 -1.84 4.64 10.42
CA ALA A 125 -0.42 4.57 10.12
C ALA A 125 0.21 5.97 10.06
N THR A 126 -0.40 6.91 9.34
CA THR A 126 0.09 8.31 9.26
C THR A 126 0.07 9.03 10.60
N PHE A 127 -0.82 8.64 11.52
CA PHE A 127 -0.88 9.21 12.86
C PHE A 127 0.28 8.74 13.76
N ARG A 128 0.81 7.54 13.52
CA ARG A 128 1.85 6.92 14.37
C ARG A 128 3.25 6.99 13.76
N ASP A 129 3.36 6.85 12.44
CA ASP A 129 4.62 6.91 11.72
C ASP A 129 4.94 8.34 11.29
N GLY A 130 5.94 8.95 11.91
CA GLY A 130 6.34 10.34 11.62
C GLY A 130 6.84 10.55 10.19
N ALA A 131 7.26 9.49 9.52
CA ALA A 131 7.76 9.56 8.14
C ALA A 131 6.63 9.48 7.10
N SER A 132 5.42 9.06 7.50
CA SER A 132 4.22 8.97 6.67
C SER A 132 3.26 10.15 6.87
N GLY A 133 2.41 10.43 5.88
CA GLY A 133 1.40 11.50 5.97
C GLY A 133 1.01 12.11 4.63
N GLY A 134 0.52 13.34 4.66
CA GLY A 134 0.01 14.06 3.49
C GLY A 134 -1.50 13.87 3.32
N VAL A 135 -1.95 13.72 2.09
CA VAL A 135 -3.33 13.38 1.75
C VAL A 135 -3.48 11.86 1.65
N ALA A 136 -4.56 11.34 2.21
CA ALA A 136 -4.95 9.94 2.17
C ALA A 136 -6.33 9.82 1.53
#